data_AF-A0ABD2B8T3-F1
#
_entry.id   AF-A0ABD2B8T3-F1
#
_cell.length_a   1.000
_cell.length_b   1.000
_cell.length_c   1.000
_cell.angle_alpha   90.00
_cell.angle_beta   90.00
_cell.angle_gamma   90.00
#
_symmetry.space_group_name_H-M   'P 1'
#
loop_
_entity.id
_entity.type
_entity.pdbx_description
1 polymer ?
#
loop_
_entity_poly.entity_id
_entity_poly.type
_entity_poly.pdbx_seq_one_letter_code
_entity_poly.pdbx_strand_id
1 'polypeptide(L)'
;ANAIQCYVCNSNDDSRCADDTPPDALKKDCGDLKDGPKFTMCRKITQVIEFSVNGLPANTRVIRSCGWIESTYKGRCYQRSGFGGRQEVCSCLHDYCNGATTGIDQPPKTFILSCALGVILLAIARN
;
A
#
# COMPACT_ATOMS: atom_id res chain seq x y z
N ALA A 1 -11.69 21.71 9.20
CA ALA A 1 -10.84 20.51 9.07
C ALA A 1 -10.41 20.43 7.61
N ASN A 2 -9.11 20.38 7.33
CA ASN A 2 -8.63 20.15 5.97
C ASN A 2 -8.87 18.68 5.63
N ALA A 3 -9.32 18.40 4.41
CA ALA A 3 -9.47 17.03 3.94
C ALA A 3 -8.08 16.36 3.82
N ILE A 4 -8.05 15.03 3.95
CA ILE A 4 -6.81 14.26 3.81
C ILE A 4 -6.26 14.39 2.37
N GLN A 5 -4.95 14.28 2.21
CA GLN A 5 -4.30 14.31 0.90
C GLN A 5 -3.80 12.92 0.53
N CYS A 6 -4.01 12.47 -0.70
CA CYS A 6 -3.69 11.10 -1.12
C CYS A 6 -3.07 11.07 -2.51
N TYR A 7 -2.41 9.95 -2.86
CA TYR A 7 -2.19 9.64 -4.26
C TYR A 7 -3.51 9.20 -4.89
N VAL A 8 -3.82 9.70 -6.08
CA VAL A 8 -5.04 9.39 -6.84
C VAL A 8 -4.65 9.02 -8.27
N CYS A 9 -4.69 7.73 -8.60
CA CYS A 9 -4.22 7.22 -9.89
C CYS A 9 -4.72 5.78 -10.16
N ASN A 10 -4.58 5.34 -11.41
CA ASN A 10 -4.83 3.98 -11.85
C ASN A 10 -3.70 3.53 -12.78
N SER A 11 -3.04 2.42 -12.48
CA SER A 11 -1.89 1.93 -13.25
C SER A 11 -2.23 1.49 -14.67
N ASN A 12 -3.51 1.38 -15.00
CA ASN A 12 -3.97 1.24 -16.38
C ASN A 12 -3.73 2.48 -17.23
N ASP A 13 -3.94 3.65 -16.62
CA ASP A 13 -3.99 4.94 -17.31
C ASP A 13 -2.65 5.65 -17.18
N ASP A 14 -1.96 5.43 -16.05
CA ASP A 14 -0.62 5.93 -15.77
C ASP A 14 0.20 4.86 -15.03
N SER A 15 1.14 4.22 -15.73
CA SER A 15 1.95 3.12 -15.19
C SER A 15 2.72 3.50 -13.92
N ARG A 16 3.04 4.79 -13.72
CA ARG A 16 3.71 5.30 -12.51
C ARG A 16 2.87 5.13 -11.24
N CYS A 17 1.57 4.84 -11.40
CA CYS A 17 0.72 4.46 -10.29
C CYS A 17 1.09 3.10 -9.68
N ALA A 18 1.83 2.25 -10.39
CA ALA A 18 2.35 0.99 -9.84
C ALA A 18 3.68 1.15 -9.08
N ASP A 19 4.35 2.30 -9.22
CA ASP A 19 5.64 2.55 -8.56
C ASP A 19 5.51 2.46 -7.04
N ASP A 20 6.56 1.94 -6.39
CA ASP A 20 6.65 1.89 -4.92
C ASP A 20 6.63 3.30 -4.31
N THR A 21 7.20 4.27 -5.03
CA THR A 21 7.14 5.69 -4.69
C THR A 21 6.53 6.45 -5.88
N PRO A 22 5.20 6.59 -5.94
CA PRO A 22 4.54 7.33 -7.02
C PRO A 22 4.99 8.80 -7.03
N PRO A 23 5.07 9.42 -8.21
CA PRO A 23 5.49 10.81 -8.33
C PRO A 23 4.47 11.79 -7.73
N ASP A 24 4.96 12.94 -7.29
CA ASP A 24 4.16 14.01 -6.70
C ASP A 24 3.02 14.51 -7.59
N ALA A 25 3.15 14.38 -8.92
CA ALA A 25 2.11 14.71 -9.88
C ALA A 25 0.80 13.92 -9.67
N LEU A 26 0.86 12.78 -8.99
CA LEU A 26 -0.30 11.94 -8.67
C LEU A 26 -0.91 12.28 -7.31
N LYS A 27 -0.35 13.23 -6.55
CA LYS A 27 -0.95 13.73 -5.30
C LYS A 27 -2.17 14.58 -5.60
N LYS A 28 -3.21 14.42 -4.77
CA LYS A 28 -4.42 15.24 -4.80
C LYS A 28 -4.85 15.57 -3.37
N ASP A 29 -5.36 16.78 -3.19
CA ASP A 29 -6.18 17.11 -2.03
C ASP A 29 -7.54 16.43 -2.21
N CYS A 30 -7.94 15.57 -1.27
CA CYS A 30 -9.21 14.89 -1.40
C CYS A 30 -10.39 15.86 -1.30
N GLY A 31 -10.23 17.03 -0.66
CA GLY A 31 -11.26 18.05 -0.51
C GLY A 31 -11.71 18.68 -1.83
N ASP A 32 -10.85 18.67 -2.84
CA ASP A 32 -11.13 19.22 -4.18
C ASP A 32 -11.95 18.26 -5.07
N LEU A 33 -12.13 17.02 -4.63
CA LEU A 33 -12.89 16.01 -5.37
C LEU A 33 -14.40 16.18 -5.15
N LYS A 34 -15.21 15.59 -6.05
CA LYS A 34 -16.68 15.67 -6.03
C LYS A 34 -17.31 15.33 -4.66
N ASP A 35 -16.71 14.41 -3.91
CA ASP A 35 -17.13 13.98 -2.57
C ASP A 35 -16.23 14.51 -1.44
N GLY A 36 -15.53 15.62 -1.70
CA GLY A 36 -14.44 16.20 -0.91
C GLY A 36 -14.57 16.06 0.61
N PRO A 37 -15.60 16.67 1.21
CA PRO A 37 -15.80 16.67 2.66
C PRO A 37 -16.00 15.29 3.29
N LYS A 38 -16.33 14.26 2.51
CA LYS A 38 -16.57 12.90 3.01
C LYS A 38 -15.27 12.10 3.13
N PHE A 39 -14.25 12.43 2.34
CA PHE A 39 -13.00 11.68 2.31
C PHE A 39 -12.25 11.83 3.64
N THR A 40 -11.95 10.69 4.24
CA THR A 40 -11.37 10.59 5.60
C THR A 40 -10.17 9.65 5.67
N MET A 41 -9.81 9.02 4.55
CA MET A 41 -8.68 8.09 4.45
C MET A 41 -8.18 7.97 3.01
N CYS A 42 -6.96 7.46 2.84
CA CYS A 42 -6.48 7.01 1.54
C CYS A 42 -6.72 5.51 1.36
N ARG A 43 -6.85 5.08 0.11
CA ARG A 43 -6.96 3.68 -0.30
C ARG A 43 -5.90 3.31 -1.33
N LYS A 44 -5.40 2.08 -1.23
CA LYS A 44 -4.60 1.40 -2.26
C LYS A 44 -5.26 0.05 -2.54
N ILE A 45 -5.54 -0.23 -3.80
CA ILE A 45 -6.08 -1.50 -4.26
C ILE A 45 -5.09 -2.12 -5.22
N THR A 46 -4.64 -3.33 -4.91
CA THR A 46 -3.85 -4.16 -5.82
C THR A 46 -4.75 -5.27 -6.31
N GLN A 47 -5.00 -5.33 -7.62
CA GLN A 47 -5.81 -6.35 -8.26
C GLN A 47 -4.92 -7.21 -9.12
N VAL A 48 -5.02 -8.53 -8.98
CA VAL A 48 -4.27 -9.52 -9.75
C VAL A 48 -5.27 -10.45 -10.42
N ILE A 49 -5.29 -10.44 -11.75
CA ILE A 49 -5.99 -11.42 -12.58
C ILE A 49 -4.95 -12.47 -12.96
N GLU A 50 -5.10 -13.69 -12.46
CA GLU A 50 -4.05 -14.71 -12.50
C GLU A 50 -3.96 -15.44 -13.83
N PHE A 51 -5.08 -15.55 -14.52
CA PHE A 51 -5.19 -16.25 -15.80
C PHE A 51 -6.19 -15.56 -16.72
N SER A 52 -6.19 -15.94 -17.99
CA SER A 52 -7.09 -15.34 -18.96
C SER A 52 -8.54 -15.68 -18.63
N VAL A 53 -9.38 -14.66 -18.45
CA VAL A 53 -10.81 -14.82 -18.11
C VAL A 53 -11.61 -14.04 -19.15
N ASN A 54 -12.58 -14.70 -19.79
CA ASN A 54 -13.40 -14.11 -20.86
C ASN A 54 -12.57 -13.50 -22.01
N GLY A 55 -11.40 -14.08 -22.33
CA GLY A 55 -10.51 -13.60 -23.39
C GLY A 55 -9.64 -12.40 -23.02
N LEU A 56 -9.70 -11.92 -21.78
CA LEU A 56 -8.81 -10.88 -21.27
C LEU A 56 -7.57 -11.50 -20.62
N PRO A 57 -6.34 -11.05 -20.96
CA PRO A 57 -5.11 -11.63 -20.44
C PRO A 57 -4.98 -11.40 -18.92
N ALA A 58 -4.09 -12.20 -18.30
CA ALA A 58 -3.64 -11.96 -16.95
C ALA A 58 -3.09 -10.52 -16.83
N ASN A 59 -3.45 -9.83 -15.75
CA ASN A 59 -3.12 -8.43 -15.56
C ASN A 59 -3.03 -8.09 -14.07
N THR A 60 -2.07 -7.24 -13.71
CA THR A 60 -2.00 -6.64 -12.37
C THR A 60 -2.24 -5.14 -12.46
N ARG A 61 -3.11 -4.63 -11.60
CA ARG A 61 -3.49 -3.22 -11.55
C ARG A 61 -3.38 -2.67 -10.15
N VAL A 62 -2.76 -1.50 -10.02
CA VAL A 62 -2.70 -0.71 -8.79
C VAL A 62 -3.60 0.51 -8.95
N ILE A 63 -4.52 0.70 -8.01
CA ILE A 63 -5.43 1.84 -7.96
C ILE A 63 -5.24 2.54 -6.61
N ARG A 64 -4.95 3.83 -6.64
CA ARG A 64 -4.82 4.68 -5.46
C ARG A 64 -5.95 5.71 -5.49
N SER A 65 -6.65 5.91 -4.39
CA SER A 65 -7.79 6.83 -4.35
C SER A 65 -8.05 7.41 -2.96
N CYS A 66 -8.78 8.53 -2.92
CA CYS A 66 -9.41 9.02 -1.72
C CYS A 66 -10.57 8.09 -1.33
N GLY A 67 -10.73 7.84 -0.03
CA GLY A 67 -11.79 6.98 0.50
C GLY A 67 -12.47 7.58 1.72
N TRP A 68 -13.71 7.15 1.96
CA TRP A 68 -14.49 7.45 3.15
C TRP A 68 -15.02 6.16 3.77
N ILE A 69 -15.34 6.19 5.06
CA ILE A 69 -15.73 4.99 5.82
C ILE A 69 -17.00 4.36 5.26
N GLU A 70 -17.00 3.03 5.20
CA GLU A 70 -18.23 2.22 5.18
C GLU A 70 -18.10 0.88 5.94
N SER A 71 -16.99 0.58 6.66
CA SER A 71 -16.79 -0.75 7.25
C SER A 71 -15.75 -0.88 8.37
N THR A 72 -15.70 -2.07 8.96
CA THR A 72 -14.74 -2.62 9.95
C THR A 72 -13.26 -2.48 9.57
N TYR A 73 -12.91 -2.24 8.30
CA TYR A 73 -11.53 -2.32 7.80
C TYR A 73 -10.78 -0.96 7.75
N LYS A 74 -11.28 0.07 8.44
CA LYS A 74 -10.61 1.38 8.54
C LYS A 74 -9.16 1.22 9.00
N GLY A 75 -8.21 1.78 8.23
CA GLY A 75 -6.78 1.75 8.57
C GLY A 75 -6.13 0.37 8.43
N ARG A 76 -6.80 -0.58 7.77
CA ARG A 76 -6.34 -1.97 7.61
C ARG A 76 -6.41 -2.42 6.15
N CYS A 77 -5.68 -3.49 5.87
CA CYS A 77 -5.79 -4.24 4.62
C CYS A 77 -6.75 -5.41 4.79
N TYR A 78 -7.47 -5.74 3.71
CA TYR A 78 -8.23 -6.97 3.60
C TYR A 78 -8.12 -7.51 2.17
N GLN A 79 -8.28 -8.82 2.03
CA GLN A 79 -8.24 -9.47 0.73
C GLN A 79 -9.64 -9.91 0.30
N ARG A 80 -9.89 -9.88 -1.01
CA ARG A 80 -11.07 -10.43 -1.65
C ARG A 80 -10.61 -11.29 -2.82
N SER A 81 -11.01 -12.55 -2.80
CA SER A 81 -10.69 -13.50 -3.87
C SER A 81 -11.99 -13.92 -4.55
N GLY A 82 -11.93 -14.11 -5.87
CA GLY A 82 -13.04 -14.59 -6.68
C GLY A 82 -12.54 -15.46 -7.82
N PHE A 83 -13.45 -15.93 -8.68
CA PHE A 83 -13.06 -16.68 -9.86
C PHE A 83 -12.22 -15.78 -10.80
N GLY A 84 -10.96 -16.17 -11.03
CA GLY A 84 -10.07 -15.47 -11.96
C GLY A 84 -9.13 -14.43 -11.36
N GLY A 85 -9.20 -14.13 -10.07
CA GLY A 85 -8.28 -13.16 -9.48
C GLY A 85 -8.42 -12.89 -7.99
N ARG A 86 -7.43 -12.15 -7.47
CA ARG A 86 -7.31 -11.71 -6.09
C ARG A 86 -7.20 -10.19 -6.03
N GLN A 87 -7.79 -9.58 -5.01
CA GLN A 87 -7.64 -8.17 -4.72
C GLN A 87 -7.20 -7.99 -3.28
N GLU A 88 -6.23 -7.12 -3.06
CA GLU A 88 -5.88 -6.59 -1.76
C GLU A 88 -6.31 -5.12 -1.69
N VAL A 89 -7.08 -4.79 -0.66
CA VAL A 89 -7.60 -3.44 -0.43
C VAL A 89 -7.08 -2.94 0.90
N CYS A 90 -6.18 -1.97 0.86
CA CYS A 90 -5.60 -1.31 2.02
C CYS A 90 -6.17 0.10 2.21
N SER A 91 -6.30 0.51 3.47
CA SER A 91 -6.64 1.88 3.85
C SER A 91 -5.72 2.40 4.95
N CYS A 92 -5.52 3.71 4.99
CA CYS A 92 -4.63 4.37 5.93
C CYS A 92 -5.09 5.84 6.15
N LEU A 93 -4.68 6.45 7.27
CA LEU A 93 -5.38 7.61 7.85
C LEU A 93 -4.54 8.89 7.93
N HIS A 94 -3.38 8.94 7.28
CA HIS A 94 -2.52 10.12 7.22
C HIS A 94 -2.20 10.47 5.77
N ASP A 95 -1.76 11.70 5.54
CA ASP A 95 -1.51 12.17 4.18
C ASP A 95 -0.51 11.27 3.43
N TYR A 96 -0.84 11.02 2.16
CA TYR A 96 -0.05 10.27 1.19
C TYR A 96 0.31 8.83 1.60
N CYS A 97 -0.36 8.28 2.61
CA CYS A 97 -0.07 6.97 3.17
C CYS A 97 -0.26 5.82 2.17
N ASN A 98 -1.08 6.02 1.13
CA ASN A 98 -1.33 5.03 0.08
C ASN A 98 -0.21 4.99 -1.00
N GLY A 99 0.85 5.78 -0.83
CA GLY A 99 2.08 5.65 -1.61
C GLY A 99 2.84 4.39 -1.23
N ALA A 100 3.02 4.12 0.06
CA ALA A 100 3.80 3.01 0.57
C ALA A 100 3.16 1.65 0.23
N THR A 101 4.00 0.68 -0.11
CA THR A 101 3.60 -0.72 -0.16
C THR A 101 3.51 -1.22 1.28
N THR A 102 2.30 -1.25 1.85
CA THR A 102 2.01 -2.01 3.08
C THR A 102 1.94 -3.50 2.75
N GLY A 103 3.02 -4.01 2.15
CA GLY A 103 3.25 -5.44 2.07
C GLY A 103 3.72 -5.91 3.44
N ILE A 104 3.18 -7.02 3.89
CA ILE A 104 3.51 -7.73 5.14
C ILE A 104 4.99 -8.20 5.20
N ASP A 105 5.92 -7.63 4.42
CA ASP A 105 7.33 -8.04 4.29
C ASP A 105 8.35 -6.94 4.64
N GLN A 106 8.02 -6.01 5.53
CA GLN A 106 9.06 -5.34 6.30
C GLN A 106 9.19 -6.03 7.65
N PRO A 107 10.13 -6.98 7.83
CA PRO A 107 10.51 -7.36 9.19
C PRO A 107 10.87 -6.07 9.94
N PRO A 108 10.47 -5.93 11.21
CA PRO A 108 10.86 -4.78 12.01
C PRO A 108 12.37 -4.60 11.87
N LYS A 109 12.83 -3.37 11.54
CA LYS A 109 14.24 -3.00 11.42
C LYS A 109 14.94 -3.00 12.79
N THR A 110 14.74 -4.05 13.58
CA THR A 110 15.12 -4.12 14.99
C THR A 110 15.62 -5.50 15.38
N PHE A 111 16.43 -6.18 14.54
CA PHE A 111 17.22 -7.35 14.99
C PHE A 111 18.46 -7.58 14.11
N ILE A 112 19.29 -6.55 13.88
CA ILE A 112 20.68 -6.74 13.42
C ILE A 112 21.61 -6.04 14.40
N LEU A 113 21.70 -6.53 15.64
CA LEU A 113 22.81 -6.20 16.52
C LEU A 113 22.98 -7.21 17.67
N SER A 114 23.17 -8.50 17.37
CA SER A 114 23.52 -9.45 18.45
C SER A 114 24.58 -10.51 18.11
N CYS A 115 25.05 -10.65 16.86
CA CYS A 115 26.08 -11.66 16.57
C CYS A 115 27.52 -11.18 16.82
N ALA A 116 27.78 -9.86 16.89
CA ALA A 116 29.15 -9.36 17.05
C ALA A 116 29.71 -9.50 18.48
N LEU A 117 28.85 -9.49 19.51
CA LEU A 117 29.29 -9.55 20.91
C LEU A 117 29.72 -10.97 21.36
N GLY A 118 29.12 -12.02 20.79
CA GLY A 118 29.45 -13.40 21.14
C GLY A 118 30.86 -13.82 20.70
N VAL A 119 31.32 -13.31 19.56
CA VAL A 119 32.65 -13.66 19.01
C VAL A 119 33.77 -12.96 19.79
N ILE A 120 33.53 -11.73 20.26
CA ILE A 120 34.51 -10.97 21.06
C ILE A 120 34.67 -11.60 22.45
N LEU A 121 33.58 -12.03 23.10
CA LEU A 121 33.65 -12.70 24.41
C LEU A 121 34.40 -14.05 24.34
N LEU A 122 34.24 -14.82 23.25
CA LEU A 122 34.99 -16.06 23.03
C LEU A 122 36.49 -15.83 22.75
N ALA A 123 36.84 -14.70 22.13
CA ALA A 123 38.23 -14.34 21.89
C ALA A 123 38.95 -13.90 23.19
N ILE A 124 38.25 -13.20 24.09
CA ILE A 124 38.82 -12.74 25.36
C ILE A 124 38.93 -13.91 26.37
N ALA A 125 38.01 -14.87 26.36
CA ALA A 125 38.05 -16.03 27.26
C ALA A 125 39.12 -17.09 26.89
N ARG A 126 39.82 -16.92 25.76
CA ARG A 126 40.86 -17.84 25.26
C ARG A 126 42.29 -17.30 25.43
N ASN A 127 42.46 -16.15 26.08
CA ASN A 127 43.75 -15.57 26.44
C ASN A 127 43.83 -15.38 27.97
#